data_AF-A0A935HWA8-F1
#
_entry.id   AF-A0A935HWA8-F1
#
_cell.length_a   1.000
_cell.length_b   1.000
_cell.length_c   1.000
_cell.angle_alpha   90.00
_cell.angle_beta   90.00
_cell.angle_gamma   90.00
#
_symmetry.space_group_name_H-M   'P 1'
#
loop_
_entity.id
_entity.type
_entity.pdbx_description
1 polymer ?
#
loop_
_entity_poly.entity_id
_entity_poly.type
_entity_poly.pdbx_seq_one_letter_code
_entity_poly.pdbx_strand_id
1 'polypeptide(L)'
;MEMYDDVFFPKGEYVASNTIHDRQLEIDRSSRFDKYKSELKKFMFNPGQEIASVPFIGDKLALYNDDMAVHYDNRIWADQRDGRECWVFSSDTKEGHEGKTVIQEMSTWFDQASSQVIAREYHILHRSLFLDFDIRIKVRNAVVNGDLVPVYIQYNGDWDIPFSKRELIQFALTMGDWEVK
;
A
#
# COMPACT_ATOMS: atom_id res chain seq x y z
N MET A 1 14.79 17.95 4.12
CA MET A 1 14.61 16.49 4.04
C MET A 1 13.27 16.29 3.36
N GLU A 2 13.27 15.60 2.23
CA GLU A 2 12.05 15.34 1.44
C GLU A 2 11.16 14.38 2.21
N MET A 3 9.83 14.45 2.03
CA MET A 3 8.89 13.60 2.75
C MET A 3 9.16 12.12 2.49
N TYR A 4 9.49 11.76 1.26
CA TYR A 4 9.72 10.36 0.89
C TYR A 4 10.90 9.72 1.61
N ASP A 5 11.97 10.47 1.90
CA ASP A 5 13.17 9.93 2.59
C ASP A 5 12.79 9.44 3.99
N ASP A 6 11.99 10.24 4.69
CA ASP A 6 11.44 9.88 6.00
C ASP A 6 10.48 8.69 5.95
N VAL A 7 9.69 8.58 4.88
CA VAL A 7 8.64 7.56 4.72
C VAL A 7 9.24 6.21 4.36
N PHE A 8 10.13 6.17 3.36
CA PHE A 8 10.59 4.94 2.73
C PHE A 8 11.98 4.51 3.18
N PHE A 9 12.79 5.41 3.73
CA PHE A 9 14.17 5.12 4.13
C PHE A 9 14.44 5.50 5.59
N PRO A 10 13.64 5.00 6.55
CA PRO A 10 13.90 5.25 7.96
C PRO A 10 15.25 4.67 8.37
N LYS A 11 16.06 5.45 9.09
CA LYS A 11 17.41 5.07 9.49
C LYS A 11 17.38 4.31 10.81
N GLY A 12 17.75 3.03 10.80
CA GLY A 12 17.85 2.19 11.99
C GLY A 12 17.53 0.74 11.71
N GLU A 13 17.55 -0.09 12.77
CA GLU A 13 17.05 -1.45 12.74
C GLU A 13 15.60 -1.47 13.25
N TYR A 14 14.72 -2.19 12.55
CA TYR A 14 13.30 -2.25 12.87
C TYR A 14 12.83 -3.70 12.92
N VAL A 15 12.14 -4.05 14.01
CA VAL A 15 11.45 -5.35 14.10
C VAL A 15 10.16 -5.25 13.29
N ALA A 16 10.08 -6.00 12.19
CA ALA A 16 8.86 -6.17 11.43
C ALA A 16 7.99 -7.28 12.06
N SER A 17 6.68 -7.08 12.07
CA SER A 17 5.71 -8.10 12.45
C SER A 17 4.73 -8.32 11.30
N ASN A 18 4.51 -9.59 10.97
CA ASN A 18 3.51 -10.06 10.00
C ASN A 18 2.07 -10.06 10.57
N THR A 19 1.90 -9.69 11.84
CA THR A 19 0.61 -9.63 12.52
C THR A 19 0.07 -8.20 12.47
N ILE A 20 -1.16 -8.02 11.96
CA ILE A 20 -1.92 -6.78 12.12
C ILE A 20 -2.49 -6.76 13.55
N HIS A 21 -1.62 -6.75 14.55
CA HIS A 21 -2.02 -6.29 15.88
C HIS A 21 -1.90 -4.78 15.90
N ASP A 22 -2.85 -4.10 16.57
CA ASP A 22 -2.90 -2.66 16.81
C ASP A 22 -1.50 -2.12 17.13
N ARG A 23 -0.77 -1.72 16.09
CA ARG A 23 0.44 -0.94 16.25
C ARG A 23 -0.06 0.44 16.67
N GLN A 24 -0.26 0.62 17.98
CA GLN A 24 -0.05 1.91 18.64
C GLN A 24 1.44 2.25 18.49
N LEU A 25 1.88 2.49 17.25
CA LEU A 25 3.08 3.26 17.00
C LEU A 25 2.80 4.62 17.63
N GLU A 26 3.63 4.96 18.63
CA GLU A 26 3.47 6.11 19.49
C GLU A 26 2.97 7.30 18.68
N ILE A 27 1.80 7.81 19.06
CA ILE A 27 1.24 9.04 18.49
C ILE A 27 2.21 10.14 18.92
N ASP A 28 3.15 10.44 18.04
CA ASP A 28 4.08 11.53 18.24
C ASP A 28 3.25 12.82 18.40
N ARG A 29 3.41 13.48 19.54
CA ARG A 29 2.69 14.71 19.90
C ARG A 29 3.29 15.94 19.21
N SER A 30 4.03 15.72 18.13
CA SER A 30 4.60 16.74 17.26
C SER A 30 3.51 17.35 16.35
N SER A 31 3.92 18.30 15.52
CA SER A 31 3.06 19.19 14.74
C SER A 31 1.95 18.45 13.98
N ARG A 32 0.82 19.13 13.69
CA ARG A 32 -0.24 18.60 12.80
C ARG A 32 0.32 18.02 11.49
N PHE A 33 1.43 18.58 11.01
CA PHE A 33 2.15 18.15 9.82
C PHE A 33 2.89 16.81 10.01
N ASP A 34 3.50 16.56 11.17
CA ASP A 34 4.21 15.32 11.46
C ASP A 34 3.23 14.16 11.65
N LYS A 35 2.09 14.43 12.31
CA LYS A 35 0.96 13.49 12.36
C LYS A 35 0.48 13.13 10.97
N TYR A 36 0.32 14.11 10.09
CA TYR A 36 -0.10 13.90 8.71
C TYR A 36 0.90 13.03 7.93
N LYS A 37 2.20 13.29 8.05
CA LYS A 37 3.26 12.44 7.47
C LYS A 37 3.20 11.00 7.98
N SER A 38 3.09 10.80 9.29
CA SER A 38 3.02 9.46 9.90
C SER A 38 1.85 8.64 9.37
N GLU A 39 0.70 9.28 9.14
CA GLU A 39 -0.50 8.62 8.64
C GLU A 39 -0.40 8.29 7.15
N LEU A 40 0.24 9.15 6.35
CA LEU A 40 0.61 8.82 4.97
C LEU A 40 1.59 7.64 4.92
N LYS A 41 2.55 7.53 5.86
CA LYS A 41 3.40 6.33 5.97
C LYS A 41 2.53 5.08 6.17
N LYS A 42 1.59 5.10 7.12
CA LYS A 42 0.70 3.97 7.39
C LYS A 42 -0.11 3.56 6.16
N PHE A 43 -0.72 4.52 5.50
CA PHE A 43 -1.43 4.34 4.22
C PHE A 43 -0.57 3.61 3.18
N MET A 44 0.66 4.08 3.01
CA MET A 44 1.57 3.55 2.00
C MET A 44 2.01 2.12 2.28
N PHE A 45 2.19 1.76 3.55
CA PHE A 45 2.63 0.42 3.94
C PHE A 45 1.48 -0.57 4.15
N ASN A 46 0.26 -0.09 4.41
CA ASN A 46 -0.95 -0.91 4.58
C ASN A 46 -2.14 -0.38 3.73
N PRO A 47 -2.05 -0.36 2.40
CA PRO A 47 -3.16 0.04 1.54
C PRO A 47 -4.32 -0.96 1.69
N GLY A 48 -5.40 -0.51 2.33
CA GLY A 48 -6.57 -1.33 2.69
C GLY A 48 -7.10 -1.13 4.12
N GLN A 49 -6.28 -0.54 5.00
CA GLN A 49 -6.68 -0.17 6.36
C GLN A 49 -7.08 1.31 6.42
N GLU A 50 -8.18 1.61 7.12
CA GLU A 50 -8.68 2.97 7.32
C GLU A 50 -7.67 3.86 8.06
N ILE A 51 -7.52 5.12 7.63
CA ILE A 51 -6.67 6.13 8.32
C ILE A 51 -7.52 7.32 8.78
N ALA A 52 -7.62 7.54 10.09
CA ALA A 52 -8.56 8.50 10.68
C ALA A 52 -8.17 9.98 10.48
N SER A 53 -6.94 10.27 10.05
CA SER A 53 -6.35 11.62 10.15
C SER A 53 -6.17 12.35 8.82
N VAL A 54 -6.36 11.67 7.68
CA VAL A 54 -6.23 12.28 6.35
C VAL A 54 -7.65 12.63 5.86
N PRO A 55 -8.03 13.92 5.82
CA PRO A 55 -9.38 14.31 5.43
C PRO A 55 -9.75 13.69 4.07
N PHE A 56 -10.93 13.06 3.99
CA PHE A 56 -11.50 12.48 2.77
C PHE A 56 -10.79 11.25 2.15
N ILE A 57 -9.78 10.69 2.83
CA ILE A 57 -9.04 9.48 2.37
C ILE A 57 -9.30 8.27 3.26
N GLY A 58 -9.47 8.47 4.57
CA GLY A 58 -9.70 7.39 5.55
C GLY A 58 -10.75 6.38 5.11
N ASP A 59 -11.99 6.84 4.96
CA ASP A 59 -13.14 6.00 4.61
C ASP A 59 -13.00 5.31 3.24
N LYS A 60 -12.25 5.93 2.31
CA LYS A 60 -12.07 5.45 0.93
C LYS A 60 -11.04 4.34 0.78
N LEU A 61 -10.33 4.02 1.86
CA LEU A 61 -9.29 3.00 1.89
C LEU A 61 -9.75 1.62 2.29
N ALA A 62 -10.88 1.54 2.98
CA ALA A 62 -11.48 0.29 3.39
C ALA A 62 -12.18 -0.37 2.19
N LEU A 63 -11.38 -0.92 1.26
CA LEU A 63 -11.83 -1.59 0.02
C LEU A 63 -13.04 -2.53 0.20
N TYR A 64 -13.13 -3.15 1.37
CA TYR A 64 -14.06 -4.24 1.67
C TYR A 64 -15.16 -3.87 2.66
N ASN A 65 -15.30 -2.60 3.06
CA ASN A 65 -16.50 -2.21 3.80
C ASN A 65 -17.69 -2.10 2.83
N ASP A 66 -18.91 -2.25 3.37
CA ASP A 66 -20.13 -2.33 2.56
C ASP A 66 -20.33 -1.07 1.69
N ASP A 67 -19.93 0.09 2.20
CA ASP A 67 -20.06 1.38 1.51
C ASP A 67 -19.12 1.52 0.32
N MET A 68 -17.89 0.99 0.41
CA MET A 68 -16.89 1.07 -0.65
C MET A 68 -17.03 -0.05 -1.68
N ALA A 69 -17.45 -1.25 -1.28
CA ALA A 69 -17.57 -2.41 -2.16
C ALA A 69 -18.44 -2.14 -3.40
N VAL A 70 -19.45 -1.26 -3.28
CA VAL A 70 -20.33 -0.86 -4.39
C VAL A 70 -19.58 -0.10 -5.50
N HIS A 71 -18.41 0.47 -5.22
CA HIS A 71 -17.59 1.24 -6.16
C HIS A 71 -16.55 0.41 -6.92
N TYR A 72 -16.46 -0.90 -6.66
CA TYR A 72 -15.47 -1.78 -7.29
C TYR A 72 -16.10 -2.89 -8.12
N ASP A 73 -15.44 -3.21 -9.23
CA ASP A 73 -15.62 -4.43 -9.99
C ASP A 73 -14.58 -5.46 -9.54
N ASN A 74 -15.05 -6.50 -8.86
CA ASN A 74 -14.20 -7.55 -8.34
C ASN A 74 -14.16 -8.73 -9.32
N ARG A 75 -12.96 -9.25 -9.59
CA ARG A 75 -12.73 -10.36 -10.53
C ARG A 75 -11.77 -11.38 -9.94
N ILE A 76 -11.98 -12.64 -10.30
CA ILE A 76 -11.05 -13.74 -10.02
C ILE A 76 -10.79 -14.55 -11.28
N TRP A 77 -9.53 -14.85 -11.57
CA TRP A 77 -9.13 -15.71 -12.69
C TRP A 77 -7.83 -16.47 -12.38
N ALA A 78 -7.54 -17.48 -13.20
CA ALA A 78 -6.27 -18.21 -13.13
C ALA A 78 -5.21 -17.53 -14.01
N ASP A 79 -3.98 -17.46 -13.52
CA ASP A 79 -2.83 -16.85 -14.21
C ASP A 79 -1.55 -17.62 -13.87
N GLN A 80 -0.45 -17.37 -14.58
CA GLN A 80 0.87 -17.86 -14.22
C GLN A 80 1.84 -16.71 -13.95
N ARG A 81 2.55 -16.79 -12.84
CA ARG A 81 3.56 -15.78 -12.46
C ARG A 81 4.82 -16.44 -11.94
N ASP A 82 5.97 -16.06 -12.51
CA ASP A 82 7.29 -16.62 -12.17
C ASP A 82 7.33 -18.16 -12.16
N GLY A 83 6.61 -18.79 -13.11
CA GLY A 83 6.50 -20.25 -13.24
C GLY A 83 5.56 -20.94 -12.24
N ARG A 84 4.78 -20.17 -11.48
CA ARG A 84 3.78 -20.67 -10.52
C ARG A 84 2.37 -20.44 -11.03
N GLU A 85 1.53 -21.47 -10.92
CA GLU A 85 0.09 -21.33 -11.09
C GLU A 85 -0.50 -20.45 -9.99
N CYS A 86 -1.31 -19.46 -10.38
CA CYS A 86 -1.87 -18.47 -9.48
C CYS A 86 -3.39 -18.34 -9.63
N TRP A 87 -4.06 -17.99 -8.53
CA TRP A 87 -5.34 -17.29 -8.57
C TRP A 87 -5.06 -15.79 -8.45
N VAL A 88 -5.63 -14.99 -9.35
CA VAL A 88 -5.56 -13.53 -9.27
C VAL A 88 -6.90 -13.02 -8.81
N PHE A 89 -6.91 -12.33 -7.68
CA PHE A 89 -8.05 -11.52 -7.25
C PHE A 89 -7.76 -10.06 -7.57
N SER A 90 -8.68 -9.41 -8.26
CA SER A 90 -8.57 -8.00 -8.61
C SER A 90 -9.80 -7.21 -8.17
N SER A 91 -9.56 -6.00 -7.71
CA SER A 91 -10.55 -4.98 -7.39
C SER A 91 -10.19 -3.74 -8.19
N ASP A 92 -10.99 -3.43 -9.20
CA ASP A 92 -10.84 -2.24 -10.03
C ASP A 92 -11.99 -1.27 -9.74
N THR A 93 -11.70 0.02 -9.70
CA THR A 93 -12.76 1.02 -9.56
C THR A 93 -13.68 0.98 -10.78
N LYS A 94 -15.00 0.99 -10.53
CA LYS A 94 -16.01 1.09 -11.58
C LYS A 94 -15.86 2.37 -12.39
N GLU A 95 -16.15 2.29 -13.68
CA GLU A 95 -16.18 3.46 -14.54
C GLU A 95 -17.12 4.55 -13.98
N GLY A 96 -16.60 5.78 -13.85
CA GLY A 96 -17.33 6.92 -13.27
C GLY A 96 -17.32 6.99 -11.74
N HIS A 97 -16.61 6.09 -11.07
CA HIS A 97 -16.44 6.06 -9.61
C HIS A 97 -15.03 6.47 -9.15
N GLU A 98 -14.15 6.90 -10.04
CA GLU A 98 -12.73 7.18 -9.80
C GLU A 98 -12.52 8.27 -8.73
N GLY A 99 -13.44 9.22 -8.61
CA GLY A 99 -13.40 10.25 -7.55
C GLY A 99 -13.94 9.79 -6.18
N LYS A 100 -14.60 8.63 -6.14
CA LYS A 100 -15.19 8.04 -4.92
C LYS A 100 -14.24 7.07 -4.25
N THR A 101 -13.27 6.53 -4.97
CA THR A 101 -12.25 5.61 -4.48
C THR A 101 -10.88 6.29 -4.41
N VAL A 102 -9.95 5.68 -3.66
CA VAL A 102 -8.54 6.08 -3.63
C VAL A 102 -7.66 4.99 -4.24
N ILE A 103 -7.99 3.73 -3.98
CA ILE A 103 -7.37 2.60 -4.68
C ILE A 103 -8.13 2.43 -6.00
N GLN A 104 -7.46 2.67 -7.12
CA GLN A 104 -8.06 2.54 -8.45
C GLN A 104 -7.99 1.11 -8.95
N GLU A 105 -6.85 0.47 -8.73
CA GLU A 105 -6.59 -0.92 -9.13
C GLU A 105 -5.86 -1.61 -7.97
N MET A 106 -6.30 -2.82 -7.63
CA MET A 106 -5.54 -3.72 -6.78
C MET A 106 -5.62 -5.11 -7.39
N SER A 107 -4.47 -5.76 -7.56
CA SER A 107 -4.41 -7.17 -7.99
C SER A 107 -3.54 -7.95 -7.03
N THR A 108 -4.04 -9.09 -6.55
CA THR A 108 -3.35 -9.99 -5.63
C THR A 108 -3.20 -11.36 -6.28
N TRP A 109 -1.97 -11.85 -6.38
CA TRP A 109 -1.66 -13.18 -6.88
C TRP A 109 -1.47 -14.12 -5.69
N PHE A 110 -2.31 -15.13 -5.62
CA PHE A 110 -2.24 -16.24 -4.68
C PHE A 110 -1.66 -17.45 -5.39
N ASP A 111 -0.60 -18.04 -4.85
CA ASP A 111 -0.06 -19.31 -5.33
C ASP A 111 -1.10 -20.43 -5.16
N GLN A 112 -1.44 -21.16 -6.22
CA GLN A 112 -2.51 -22.16 -6.16
C GLN A 112 -2.21 -23.33 -5.23
N ALA A 113 -0.93 -23.68 -5.06
CA ALA A 113 -0.53 -24.81 -4.23
C ALA A 113 -0.56 -24.47 -2.73
N SER A 114 -0.16 -23.26 -2.36
CA SER A 114 0.03 -22.84 -0.97
C SER A 114 -0.97 -21.79 -0.47
N SER A 115 -1.76 -21.20 -1.37
CA SER A 115 -2.63 -20.03 -1.12
C SER A 115 -1.89 -18.79 -0.59
N GLN A 116 -0.56 -18.76 -0.66
CA GLN A 116 0.25 -17.64 -0.21
C GLN A 116 0.16 -16.47 -1.20
N VAL A 117 0.16 -15.24 -0.69
CA VAL A 117 0.18 -14.03 -1.52
C VAL A 117 1.58 -13.80 -2.06
N ILE A 118 1.88 -14.27 -3.27
CA ILE A 118 3.23 -14.17 -3.86
C ILE A 118 3.49 -12.81 -4.52
N ALA A 119 2.44 -12.09 -4.91
CA ALA A 119 2.59 -10.76 -5.45
C ALA A 119 1.33 -9.92 -5.21
N ARG A 120 1.53 -8.61 -5.13
CA ARG A 120 0.43 -7.65 -5.13
C ARG A 120 0.82 -6.39 -5.87
N GLU A 121 -0.11 -5.85 -6.65
CA GLU A 121 0.07 -4.60 -7.37
C GLU A 121 -1.06 -3.64 -6.99
N TYR A 122 -0.71 -2.36 -6.87
CA TYR A 122 -1.61 -1.28 -6.49
C TYR A 122 -1.46 -0.11 -7.47
N HIS A 123 -2.59 0.47 -7.85
CA HIS A 123 -2.68 1.84 -8.37
C HIS A 123 -3.52 2.66 -7.39
N ILE A 124 -2.90 3.65 -6.78
CA ILE A 124 -3.51 4.51 -5.78
C ILE A 124 -3.49 5.93 -6.33
N LEU A 125 -4.66 6.52 -6.46
CA LEU A 125 -4.87 7.82 -7.08
C LEU A 125 -5.82 8.64 -6.22
N HIS A 126 -5.44 9.89 -5.96
CA HIS A 126 -6.33 10.88 -5.40
C HIS A 126 -6.08 12.23 -6.04
N ARG A 127 -7.15 12.96 -6.35
CA ARG A 127 -7.07 14.32 -6.86
C ARG A 127 -8.02 15.24 -6.09
N SER A 128 -7.49 16.29 -5.48
CA SER A 128 -8.21 17.31 -4.73
C SER A 128 -7.48 18.66 -4.77
N LEU A 129 -8.12 19.73 -4.27
CA LEU A 129 -7.49 21.06 -4.29
C LEU A 129 -6.20 21.16 -3.45
N PHE A 130 -6.06 20.31 -2.45
CA PHE A 130 -4.97 20.41 -1.47
C PHE A 130 -4.07 19.17 -1.46
N LEU A 131 -4.52 18.03 -1.97
CA LEU A 131 -3.79 16.78 -1.89
C LEU A 131 -3.99 16.00 -3.17
N ASP A 132 -2.93 15.87 -3.95
CA ASP A 132 -2.89 15.07 -5.16
C ASP A 132 -1.79 14.01 -5.03
N PHE A 133 -2.11 12.79 -5.40
CA PHE A 133 -1.08 11.77 -5.60
C PHE A 133 -1.50 10.74 -6.65
N ASP A 134 -0.52 10.25 -7.39
CA ASP A 134 -0.65 9.13 -8.34
C ASP A 134 0.50 8.16 -8.10
N ILE A 135 0.17 6.96 -7.63
CA ILE A 135 1.12 6.04 -7.04
C ILE A 135 0.89 4.64 -7.58
N ARG A 136 1.95 4.00 -8.06
CA ARG A 136 1.96 2.59 -8.43
C ARG A 136 2.97 1.84 -7.59
N ILE A 137 2.53 0.74 -7.00
CA ILE A 137 3.35 -0.13 -6.16
C ILE A 137 3.26 -1.55 -6.68
N LYS A 138 4.39 -2.22 -6.81
CA LYS A 138 4.47 -3.66 -7.05
C LYS A 138 5.23 -4.32 -5.94
N VAL A 139 4.63 -5.32 -5.32
CA VAL A 139 5.23 -6.10 -4.24
C VAL A 139 5.33 -7.55 -4.71
N ARG A 140 6.48 -8.18 -4.49
CA ARG A 140 6.65 -9.63 -4.58
C ARG A 140 7.11 -10.17 -3.25
N ASN A 141 6.55 -11.31 -2.88
CA ASN A 141 6.83 -11.99 -1.63
C ASN A 141 7.43 -13.37 -1.89
N ALA A 142 8.16 -13.87 -0.89
CA ALA A 142 8.61 -15.25 -0.82
C ALA A 142 8.26 -15.81 0.56
N VAL A 143 8.27 -17.13 0.67
CA VAL A 143 8.17 -17.81 1.97
C VAL A 143 9.59 -18.11 2.44
N VAL A 144 9.97 -17.59 3.61
CA VAL A 144 11.25 -17.84 4.29
C VAL A 144 10.95 -18.41 5.66
N ASN A 145 11.46 -19.61 5.97
CA ASN A 145 11.23 -20.32 7.23
C ASN A 145 9.75 -20.47 7.64
N GLY A 146 8.83 -20.47 6.67
CA GLY A 146 7.39 -20.60 6.90
C GLY A 146 6.62 -19.27 6.92
N ASP A 147 7.31 -18.13 6.96
CA ASP A 147 6.70 -16.81 6.93
C ASP A 147 6.75 -16.16 5.55
N LEU A 148 5.68 -15.45 5.21
CA LEU A 148 5.62 -14.64 4.01
C LEU A 148 6.36 -13.32 4.24
N VAL A 149 7.38 -13.07 3.44
CA VAL A 149 8.23 -11.87 3.53
C VAL A 149 8.35 -11.19 2.17
N PRO A 150 8.42 -9.85 2.09
CA PRO A 150 8.62 -9.16 0.84
C PRO A 150 10.07 -9.36 0.36
N VAL A 151 10.26 -9.61 -0.93
CA VAL A 151 11.59 -9.75 -1.55
C VAL A 151 11.86 -8.67 -2.58
N TYR A 152 10.81 -8.03 -3.07
CA TYR A 152 10.92 -6.95 -4.03
C TYR A 152 9.76 -5.96 -3.88
N ILE A 153 10.07 -4.67 -3.83
CA ILE A 153 9.09 -3.58 -3.91
C ILE A 153 9.53 -2.63 -5.01
N GLN A 154 8.67 -2.37 -5.98
CA GLN A 154 8.83 -1.29 -6.94
C GLN A 154 7.84 -0.18 -6.59
N TYR A 155 8.33 1.05 -6.57
CA TYR A 155 7.56 2.24 -6.26
C TYR A 155 7.71 3.29 -7.36
N ASN A 156 6.59 3.85 -7.79
CA ASN A 156 6.54 5.02 -8.66
C ASN A 156 5.43 5.93 -8.14
N GLY A 157 5.79 7.11 -7.63
CA GLY A 157 4.85 8.03 -7.00
C GLY A 157 5.07 9.46 -7.46
N ASP A 158 3.96 10.14 -7.70
CA ASP A 158 3.85 11.58 -7.87
C ASP A 158 3.03 12.13 -6.71
N TRP A 159 3.62 13.02 -5.92
CA TRP A 159 2.99 13.61 -4.74
C TRP A 159 2.98 15.12 -4.83
N ASP A 160 1.81 15.72 -4.66
CA ASP A 160 1.64 17.15 -4.45
C ASP A 160 0.81 17.36 -3.17
N ILE A 161 1.49 17.73 -2.10
CA ILE A 161 0.89 17.89 -0.77
C ILE A 161 1.06 19.33 -0.27
N PRO A 162 0.16 19.85 0.59
CA PRO A 162 0.25 21.21 1.07
C PRO A 162 1.55 21.44 1.80
N PHE A 163 2.15 22.62 1.59
CA PHE A 163 3.34 23.07 2.31
C PHE A 163 4.60 22.24 2.06
N SER A 164 4.59 21.34 1.09
CA SER A 164 5.79 20.64 0.60
C SER A 164 5.99 20.94 -0.89
N LYS A 165 7.18 20.64 -1.42
CA LYS A 165 7.38 20.66 -2.86
C LYS A 165 6.74 19.41 -3.45
N ARG A 166 6.31 19.48 -4.72
CA ARG A 166 5.90 18.29 -5.47
C ARG A 166 7.07 17.32 -5.56
N GLU A 167 6.84 16.05 -5.22
CA GLU A 167 7.86 15.00 -5.20
C GLU A 167 7.53 13.94 -6.26
N LEU A 168 8.45 13.74 -7.21
CA LEU A 168 8.41 12.65 -8.18
C LEU A 168 9.44 11.60 -7.77
N ILE A 169 8.98 10.44 -7.33
CA ILE A 169 9.81 9.44 -6.66
C ILE A 169 9.68 8.11 -7.37
N GLN A 170 10.82 7.54 -7.74
CA GLN A 170 10.90 6.21 -8.32
C GLN A 170 12.03 5.45 -7.65
N PHE A 171 11.72 4.29 -7.08
CA PHE A 171 12.72 3.40 -6.52
C PHE A 171 12.29 1.95 -6.62
N ALA A 172 13.27 1.06 -6.45
CA ALA A 172 13.03 -0.36 -6.23
C ALA A 172 13.87 -0.83 -5.05
N LEU A 173 13.26 -1.61 -4.15
CA LEU A 173 13.90 -2.26 -3.04
C LEU A 173 13.99 -3.75 -3.34
N THR A 174 15.17 -4.33 -3.17
CA THR A 174 15.36 -5.78 -3.13
C THR A 174 15.74 -6.14 -1.71
N MET A 175 14.98 -7.04 -1.10
CA MET A 175 15.18 -7.45 0.29
C MET A 175 15.63 -8.91 0.33
N GLY A 176 16.56 -9.21 1.23
CA GLY A 176 17.15 -10.53 1.44
C GLY A 176 17.55 -10.71 2.89
N ASP A 177 18.21 -11.83 3.19
CA ASP A 177 18.78 -12.13 4.51
C ASP A 177 17.76 -12.03 5.66
N TRP A 178 16.53 -12.47 5.41
CA TRP A 178 15.45 -12.46 6.39
C TRP A 178 15.75 -13.37 7.59
N GLU A 179 15.91 -12.76 8.76
CA GLU A 179 15.92 -13.46 10.05
C GLU A 179 14.49 -13.51 10.63
N VAL A 180 13.79 -14.58 10.30
CA VAL A 180 12.44 -14.84 10.81
C VAL A 180 12.55 -15.62 12.13
N LYS A 181 11.91 -15.14 13.20
CA LYS A 181 11.94 -15.71 14.56
C LYS A 181 10.59 -16.22 15.00
#